data_AF-A0A3E2NFE2-F1
#
_entry.id   AF-A0A3E2NFE2-F1
#
_cell.length_a   1.000
_cell.length_b   1.000
_cell.length_c   1.000
_cell.angle_alpha   90.00
_cell.angle_beta   90.00
_cell.angle_gamma   90.00
#
_symmetry.space_group_name_H-M   'P 1'
#
loop_
_entity.id
_entity.type
_entity.pdbx_description
1 polymer ?
#
loop_
_entity_poly.entity_id
_entity_poly.type
_entity_poly.pdbx_seq_one_letter_code
_entity_poly.pdbx_strand_id
1 'polypeptide(L)'
;MHNGKERTNPNGAYRKIQEYLVKRNFSHEQYSGYHSCNQTTDLEVFDLIRAMTLELPWLSQCLNHFEVTNVGEYHDLMNLFEQGVIEPILSKALTKT
;
A
#
# COMPACT_ATOMS: atom_id res chain seq x y z
N MET A 1 30.42 16.90 0.40
CA MET A 1 29.58 17.66 -0.58
C MET A 1 28.58 16.68 -1.19
N HIS A 2 27.37 16.59 -0.66
CA HIS A 2 26.30 15.81 -1.27
C HIS A 2 25.56 16.68 -2.29
N ASN A 3 25.70 16.29 -3.56
CA ASN A 3 25.18 17.02 -4.72
C ASN A 3 23.65 17.13 -4.66
N GLY A 4 23.16 18.37 -4.71
CA GLY A 4 21.75 18.75 -4.57
C GLY A 4 20.82 18.39 -5.75
N LYS A 5 21.00 17.23 -6.39
CA LYS A 5 20.09 16.73 -7.45
C LYS A 5 19.06 15.70 -6.98
N GLU A 6 19.19 15.15 -5.77
CA GLU A 6 18.26 14.10 -5.28
C GLU A 6 17.02 14.65 -4.55
N ARG A 7 16.92 15.97 -4.35
CA ARG A 7 15.89 16.59 -3.50
C ARG A 7 14.46 16.61 -4.07
N THR A 8 14.21 16.17 -5.30
CA THR A 8 12.88 16.38 -5.93
C THR A 8 12.44 15.29 -6.91
N ASN A 9 12.80 14.01 -6.71
CA ASN A 9 12.21 12.91 -7.48
C ASN A 9 11.27 12.05 -6.62
N PRO A 10 10.01 12.48 -6.41
CA PRO A 10 9.06 11.72 -5.61
C PRO A 10 8.80 10.33 -6.20
N ASN A 11 8.76 10.19 -7.53
CA ASN A 11 8.58 8.89 -8.18
C ASN A 11 9.72 7.92 -7.86
N GLY A 12 10.95 8.44 -7.80
CA GLY A 12 12.13 7.65 -7.37
C GLY A 12 12.08 7.25 -5.90
N ALA A 13 11.53 8.11 -5.03
CA ALA A 13 11.38 7.83 -3.61
C ALA A 13 10.31 6.75 -3.35
N TYR A 14 9.12 6.87 -3.94
CA TYR A 14 8.07 5.87 -3.85
C TYR A 14 8.52 4.51 -4.40
N ARG A 15 9.25 4.49 -5.52
CA ARG A 15 9.80 3.25 -6.06
C ARG A 15 10.75 2.55 -5.09
N LYS A 16 11.63 3.28 -4.39
CA LYS A 16 12.53 2.69 -3.39
C LYS A 16 11.77 2.08 -2.20
N ILE A 17 10.69 2.74 -1.75
CA ILE A 17 9.81 2.21 -0.70
C ILE A 17 9.12 0.93 -1.18
N GLN A 18 8.59 0.95 -2.41
CA GLN A 18 7.94 -0.20 -3.03
C GLN A 18 8.89 -1.38 -3.15
N GLU A 19 10.09 -1.16 -3.68
CA GLU A 19 11.14 -2.19 -3.80
C GLU A 19 11.49 -2.78 -2.42
N TYR A 20 11.61 -1.95 -1.38
CA TYR A 20 11.91 -2.39 -0.01
C TYR A 20 10.83 -3.33 0.55
N LEU A 21 9.55 -2.98 0.38
CA LEU A 21 8.42 -3.71 0.94
C LEU A 21 8.07 -4.96 0.11
N VAL A 22 8.05 -4.86 -1.22
CA VAL A 22 7.77 -6.01 -2.11
C VAL A 22 8.81 -7.12 -1.93
N LYS A 23 10.09 -6.76 -1.77
CA LYS A 23 11.16 -7.74 -1.45
C LYS A 23 10.90 -8.51 -0.14
N ARG A 24 10.07 -7.96 0.75
CA ARG A 24 9.72 -8.52 2.06
C ARG A 24 8.29 -9.08 2.09
N ASN A 25 7.76 -9.44 0.92
CA ASN A 25 6.46 -10.09 0.75
C ASN A 25 5.27 -9.21 1.16
N PHE A 26 5.31 -7.93 0.76
CA PHE A 26 4.16 -7.04 0.79
C PHE A 26 3.59 -6.86 -0.63
N SER A 27 2.26 -6.82 -0.75
CA SER A 27 1.58 -6.32 -1.95
C SER A 27 1.56 -4.80 -1.94
N HIS A 28 1.69 -4.20 -3.12
CA HIS A 28 1.48 -2.77 -3.30
C HIS A 28 0.00 -2.53 -3.61
N GLU A 29 -0.64 -1.65 -2.84
CA GLU A 29 -2.03 -1.25 -3.04
C GLU A 29 -2.11 0.05 -3.87
N GLN A 30 -3.27 0.68 -3.95
CA GLN A 30 -3.35 2.02 -4.56
C GLN A 30 -2.57 3.06 -3.73
N TYR A 31 -1.94 4.00 -4.44
CA TYR A 31 -1.15 5.09 -3.87
C TYR A 31 0.07 4.61 -3.06
N SER A 32 0.08 4.87 -1.75
CA SER A 32 1.21 4.59 -0.86
C SER A 32 0.92 3.47 0.13
N GLY A 33 -0.16 2.70 -0.09
CA GLY A 33 -0.59 1.60 0.76
C GLY A 33 0.13 0.29 0.44
N TYR A 34 0.33 -0.54 1.47
CA TYR A 34 0.94 -1.86 1.35
C TYR A 34 0.28 -2.82 2.33
N HIS A 35 0.05 -4.07 1.91
CA HIS A 35 -0.41 -5.15 2.79
C HIS A 35 0.66 -6.23 2.89
N SER A 36 0.91 -6.73 4.10
CA SER A 36 1.73 -7.91 4.28
C SER A 36 0.98 -9.13 3.73
N CYS A 37 1.62 -9.93 2.88
CA CYS A 37 1.00 -11.15 2.35
C CYS A 37 0.83 -12.24 3.43
N ASN A 38 1.54 -12.11 4.55
CA ASN A 38 1.46 -13.02 5.70
C ASN A 38 0.98 -12.27 6.94
N GLN A 39 0.39 -12.99 7.90
CA GLN A 39 0.18 -12.45 9.24
C GLN A 39 1.53 -12.01 9.81
N THR A 40 1.58 -10.77 10.28
CA THR A 40 2.79 -10.13 10.79
C THR A 40 2.50 -9.65 12.20
N THR A 41 3.36 -10.03 13.14
CA THR A 41 3.27 -9.61 14.54
C THR A 41 3.77 -8.17 14.71
N ASP A 42 3.38 -7.51 15.80
CA ASP A 42 3.84 -6.15 16.11
C ASP A 42 5.38 -6.06 16.20
N LEU A 43 6.04 -7.11 16.69
CA LEU A 43 7.50 -7.17 16.77
C LEU A 43 8.15 -7.24 15.39
N GLU A 44 7.60 -8.05 14.48
CA GLU A 44 8.07 -8.14 13.10
C GLU A 44 7.86 -6.82 12.34
N VAL A 45 6.72 -6.15 12.56
CA VAL A 45 6.50 -4.79 12.04
C VAL A 45 7.55 -3.83 12.60
N PHE A 46 7.80 -3.83 13.91
CA PHE A 46 8.79 -2.96 14.52
C PHE A 46 10.19 -3.17 13.93
N ASP A 47 10.61 -4.43 13.77
CA ASP A 47 11.89 -4.78 13.17
C ASP A 47 11.97 -4.39 11.69
N LEU A 48 10.88 -4.56 10.94
CA LEU A 48 10.75 -4.13 9.55
C LEU A 48 10.96 -2.62 9.43
N ILE A 49 10.29 -1.82 10.25
CA ILE A 49 10.41 -0.35 10.19
C ILE A 49 11.79 0.11 10.65
N ARG A 50 12.35 -0.50 11.71
CA ARG A 50 13.72 -0.21 12.14
C ARG A 50 14.73 -0.47 11.00
N ALA A 51 14.64 -1.62 10.33
CA ALA A 51 15.48 -1.91 9.17
C ALA A 51 15.24 -0.93 8.02
N MET A 52 14.00 -0.47 7.82
CA MET A 52 13.66 0.50 6.78
C MET A 52 14.34 1.85 7.02
N THR A 53 14.41 2.31 8.27
CA THR A 53 15.10 3.58 8.61
C THR A 53 16.61 3.52 8.39
N LEU A 54 17.21 2.32 8.48
CA LEU A 54 18.64 2.11 8.20
C LEU A 54 18.92 2.04 6.70
N GLU A 55 18.02 1.41 5.92
CA GLU A 55 18.17 1.24 4.47
C GLU A 55 17.79 2.52 3.70
N LEU A 56 16.82 3.28 4.20
CA LEU A 56 16.31 4.52 3.61
C LEU A 56 16.45 5.70 4.59
N PRO A 57 17.68 6.15 4.92
CA PRO A 57 17.91 7.16 5.96
C PRO A 57 17.31 8.54 5.65
N TRP A 58 16.96 8.81 4.40
CA TRP A 58 16.28 10.03 3.98
C TRP A 58 14.78 10.03 4.32
N LEU A 59 14.19 8.86 4.57
CA LEU A 59 12.74 8.71 4.72
C LEU A 59 12.19 9.53 5.88
N SER A 60 12.86 9.51 7.04
CA SER A 60 12.45 10.27 8.23
C SER A 60 12.45 11.79 8.04
N GLN A 61 13.17 12.30 7.03
CA GLN A 61 13.23 13.73 6.73
C GLN A 61 12.07 14.18 5.83
N CYS A 62 11.33 13.25 5.24
CA CYS A 62 10.28 13.51 4.26
C CYS A 62 8.90 12.96 4.66
N LEU A 63 8.83 12.15 5.74
CA LEU A 63 7.56 11.61 6.24
C LEU A 63 6.76 12.70 6.97
N ASN A 64 5.52 12.89 6.52
CA ASN A 64 4.53 13.68 7.26
C ASN A 64 3.68 12.79 8.18
N HIS A 65 3.38 11.57 7.73
CA HIS A 65 2.57 10.58 8.45
C HIS A 65 2.99 9.18 8.01
N PHE A 66 3.05 8.24 8.95
CA PHE A 66 3.33 6.83 8.70
C PHE A 66 2.54 6.00 9.72
N GLU A 67 1.66 5.12 9.24
CA GLU A 67 0.80 4.32 10.10
C GLU A 67 0.85 2.84 9.71
N VAL A 68 0.57 2.00 10.70
CA VAL A 68 0.39 0.57 10.51
C VAL A 68 -0.95 0.21 11.15
N THR A 69 -1.75 -0.54 10.42
CA THR A 69 -3.08 -0.98 10.85
C THR A 69 -3.19 -2.49 10.66
N ASN A 70 -3.80 -3.18 11.61
CA ASN A 70 -4.21 -4.56 11.44
C ASN A 70 -5.44 -4.62 10.55
N VAL A 71 -5.29 -5.18 9.35
CA VAL A 71 -6.39 -5.44 8.43
C VAL A 71 -6.96 -6.82 8.76
N GLY A 72 -8.24 -6.90 9.10
CA GLY A 72 -8.94 -8.15 9.37
C GLY A 72 -9.11 -9.00 8.11
N GLU A 73 -10.32 -9.05 7.56
CA GLU A 73 -10.55 -9.72 6.28
C GLU A 73 -10.30 -8.76 5.11
N TYR A 74 -9.50 -9.21 4.14
CA TYR A 74 -9.27 -8.51 2.89
C TYR A 74 -10.17 -9.07 1.79
N HIS A 75 -10.88 -8.18 1.09
CA HIS A 75 -11.72 -8.54 -0.05
C HIS A 75 -11.31 -7.71 -1.27
N ASP A 76 -10.74 -8.37 -2.28
CA ASP A 76 -10.49 -7.73 -3.57
C ASP A 76 -11.80 -7.68 -4.38
N LEU A 77 -12.28 -6.47 -4.62
CA LEU A 77 -13.51 -6.20 -5.35
C LEU A 77 -13.26 -5.70 -6.78
N MET A 78 -12.01 -5.72 -7.27
CA MET A 78 -11.68 -5.29 -8.64
C MET A 78 -12.47 -6.05 -9.70
N ASN A 79 -12.76 -7.34 -9.44
CA ASN A 79 -13.60 -8.18 -10.29
C ASN A 79 -15.01 -7.59 -10.56
N LEU A 80 -15.53 -6.71 -9.69
CA LEU A 80 -16.82 -6.04 -9.90
C LEU A 80 -16.77 -4.97 -11.00
N PHE A 81 -15.58 -4.42 -11.27
CA PHE A 81 -15.36 -3.37 -12.28
C PHE A 81 -14.94 -3.94 -13.63
N GLU A 82 -14.41 -5.16 -13.66
CA GLU A 82 -14.02 -5.85 -14.90
C GLU A 82 -15.24 -6.38 -15.68
N GLN A 83 -16.36 -6.60 -15.00
CA GLN A 83 -17.62 -6.96 -15.62
C GLN A 83 -18.46 -5.68 -15.76
N GLY A 84 -18.72 -5.24 -16.99
CA GLY A 84 -19.70 -4.20 -17.28
C GLY A 84 -21.15 -4.64 -17.00
N VAL A 85 -21.42 -5.22 -15.83
CA VAL A 85 -22.72 -5.77 -15.42
C VAL A 85 -23.21 -5.00 -14.20
N ILE A 86 -23.52 -3.73 -14.43
CA ILE A 86 -24.65 -3.12 -13.74
C ILE A 86 -25.85 -3.42 -14.65
N GLU A 87 -26.89 -4.01 -14.06
CA GLU A 87 -28.13 -4.56 -14.69
C GLU A 87 -28.11 -6.08 -14.92
N PRO A 88 -28.59 -6.87 -13.92
CA PRO A 88 -30.04 -7.06 -13.77
C PRO A 88 -30.52 -7.15 -12.30
N ILE A 89 -29.82 -6.53 -11.35
CA ILE A 89 -30.29 -6.51 -9.94
C ILE A 89 -31.35 -5.42 -9.73
N LEU A 90 -31.26 -4.29 -10.45
CA LEU A 90 -32.24 -3.19 -10.39
C LEU A 90 -33.58 -3.51 -11.07
N SER A 91 -33.62 -4.36 -12.10
CA SER A 91 -34.86 -4.70 -12.82
C SER A 91 -35.80 -5.62 -12.02
N LYS A 92 -35.28 -6.38 -11.06
CA LYS A 92 -36.10 -7.20 -10.13
C LYS A 92 -36.68 -6.40 -8.97
N ALA A 93 -36.13 -5.23 -8.65
CA ALA A 93 -36.63 -4.37 -7.57
C ALA A 93 -37.81 -3.49 -8.03
N LEU A 94 -37.90 -3.17 -9.32
CA LEU A 94 -38.93 -2.27 -9.88
C LEU A 94 -40.19 -2.99 -10.40
N THR A 95 -40.21 -4.33 -10.42
CA THR A 95 -41.35 -5.13 -10.93
C THR A 95 -42.22 -5.74 -9.82
N LYS A 96 -41.93 -5.44 -8.55
CA LYS A 96 -42.82 -5.70 -7.42
C LYS A 96 -43.42 -4.39 -6.91
N THR A 97 -44.40 -3.85 -7.61
CA THR A 97 -45.39 -2.91 -7.04
C THR A 97 -46.72 -3.12 -7.74
#